data_AF-T2BPG5-F1
#
_entry.id   AF-T2BPG5-F1
#
_cell.length_a   1.000
_cell.length_b   1.000
_cell.length_c   1.000
_cell.angle_alpha   90.00
_cell.angle_beta   90.00
_cell.angle_gamma   90.00
#
_symmetry.space_group_name_H-M   'P 1'
#
loop_
_entity.id
_entity.type
_entity.pdbx_description
1 polymer ?
#
loop_
_entity_poly.entity_id
_entity_poly.type
_entity_poly.pdbx_seq_one_letter_code
_entity_poly.pdbx_strand_id
1 'polypeptide(L)'
;MAAPSSSRFPPLEKYVALDCEMIQLRNCMGLAKIGIVDVYGNVLMESFVRHHPANVVNYVTRKSGIRPQDLVGAPTYEQIQPQIIELIKDKIIIGHTLFNDLAVIGHRHQYEMMRDTALYYPLRNLVDVRNEGVWPSLRKLAAAVLNEDMHAVGTAHDPLHFRWKTLG
;
A
#
# COMPACT_ATOMS: atom_id res chain seq x y z
N MET A 1 -24.38 -20.56 28.04
CA MET A 1 -23.05 -20.08 27.59
C MET A 1 -22.97 -20.37 26.10
N ALA A 2 -22.93 -19.35 25.24
CA ALA A 2 -22.82 -19.56 23.79
C ALA A 2 -21.42 -20.08 23.47
N ALA A 3 -21.32 -21.13 22.65
CA ALA A 3 -20.05 -21.63 22.15
C ALA A 3 -19.33 -20.54 21.35
N PRO A 4 -18.00 -20.41 21.43
CA PRO A 4 -17.28 -19.50 20.57
C PRO A 4 -17.52 -19.96 19.13
N SER A 5 -18.12 -19.11 18.29
CA SER A 5 -18.15 -19.33 16.86
C SER A 5 -16.70 -19.26 16.37
N SER A 6 -16.05 -20.42 16.22
CA SER A 6 -14.68 -20.50 15.74
C SER A 6 -14.67 -20.22 14.24
N SER A 7 -14.68 -18.93 13.87
CA SER A 7 -14.41 -18.56 12.49
C SER A 7 -13.02 -19.09 12.12
N ARG A 8 -12.94 -19.82 11.00
CA ARG A 8 -11.68 -20.34 10.46
C ARG A 8 -10.65 -19.24 10.17
N PHE A 9 -11.13 -17.99 10.07
CA PHE A 9 -10.33 -16.81 9.80
C PHE A 9 -10.36 -15.84 10.98
N PRO A 10 -9.29 -15.05 11.17
CA PRO A 10 -9.29 -13.92 12.08
C PRO A 10 -10.49 -12.98 11.83
N PRO A 11 -10.94 -12.25 12.86
CA PRO A 11 -12.00 -11.26 12.72
C PRO A 11 -11.67 -10.19 11.68
N LEU A 12 -12.67 -9.64 11.00
CA LEU A 12 -12.48 -8.70 9.89
C LEU A 12 -11.77 -7.41 10.32
N GLU A 13 -11.97 -6.95 11.55
CA GLU A 13 -11.30 -5.78 12.14
C GLU A 13 -9.77 -5.94 12.27
N LYS A 14 -9.25 -7.16 12.10
CA LYS A 14 -7.82 -7.42 12.04
C LYS A 14 -7.21 -7.08 10.69
N TYR A 15 -8.00 -6.92 9.63
CA TYR A 15 -7.49 -6.67 8.29
C TYR A 15 -7.47 -5.19 7.95
N VAL A 16 -6.37 -4.74 7.35
CA VAL A 16 -6.23 -3.40 6.80
C VAL A 16 -5.54 -3.50 5.44
N ALA A 17 -5.93 -2.64 4.51
CA ALA A 17 -5.19 -2.45 3.27
C ALA A 17 -4.30 -1.20 3.37
N LEU A 18 -3.08 -1.30 2.87
CA LEU A 18 -2.07 -0.26 2.92
C LEU A 18 -1.42 -0.07 1.55
N ASP A 19 -1.21 1.18 1.17
CA ASP A 19 -0.48 1.56 -0.05
C ASP A 19 0.27 2.88 0.19
N CYS A 20 1.49 2.96 -0.33
CA CYS A 20 2.36 4.12 -0.21
C CYS A 20 2.77 4.68 -1.58
N GLU A 21 2.81 6.00 -1.70
CA GLU A 21 3.59 6.67 -2.74
C GLU A 21 4.98 7.04 -2.20
N MET A 22 5.98 6.89 -3.07
CA MET A 22 7.37 7.14 -2.72
C MET A 22 8.00 8.24 -3.57
N ILE A 23 8.98 8.91 -2.98
CA ILE A 23 9.90 9.84 -3.66
C ILE A 23 11.35 9.35 -3.53
N GLN A 24 12.21 9.80 -4.42
CA GLN A 24 13.64 9.49 -4.34
C GLN A 24 14.35 10.49 -3.43
N LEU A 25 14.95 9.96 -2.37
CA LEU A 25 15.90 10.67 -1.51
C LEU A 25 17.34 10.37 -1.96
N ARG A 26 18.33 11.06 -1.38
CA ARG A 26 19.75 10.89 -1.77
C ARG A 26 20.23 9.43 -1.76
N ASN A 27 19.84 8.65 -0.76
CA ASN A 27 20.39 7.32 -0.51
C ASN A 27 19.34 6.19 -0.54
N CYS A 28 18.04 6.52 -0.68
CA CYS A 28 16.94 5.56 -0.59
C CYS A 28 15.66 6.11 -1.20
N MET A 29 14.62 5.27 -1.26
CA MET A 29 13.25 5.74 -1.45
C MET A 29 12.68 6.22 -0.11
N GLY A 30 11.89 7.30 -0.13
CA GLY A 30 11.22 7.85 1.05
C GLY A 30 9.72 7.86 0.86
N LEU A 31 8.98 7.63 1.96
CA LEU A 31 7.53 7.74 2.01
C LEU A 31 7.10 9.18 1.71
N ALA A 32 6.12 9.37 0.83
CA ALA A 32 5.61 10.69 0.45
C ALA A 32 4.09 10.82 0.58
N LYS A 33 3.34 9.74 0.38
CA LYS A 33 1.91 9.65 0.73
C LYS A 33 1.63 8.24 1.22
N ILE A 34 0.74 8.11 2.21
CA ILE A 34 0.23 6.82 2.66
C ILE A 34 -1.29 6.84 2.69
N GLY A 35 -1.90 5.72 2.31
CA GLY A 35 -3.30 5.41 2.52
C GLY A 35 -3.45 4.11 3.29
N ILE A 36 -4.29 4.11 4.32
CA ILE A 36 -4.68 2.91 5.07
C ILE A 36 -6.19 2.88 5.21
N VAL A 37 -6.80 1.75 4.86
CA VAL A 37 -8.25 1.53 4.91
C VAL A 37 -8.60 0.24 5.64
N ASP A 38 -9.80 0.19 6.22
CA ASP A 38 -10.38 -1.04 6.75
C ASP A 38 -11.03 -1.90 5.64
N VAL A 39 -11.58 -3.06 6.02
CA VAL A 39 -12.26 -3.97 5.09
C VAL A 39 -13.52 -3.39 4.43
N TYR A 40 -14.08 -2.33 4.98
CA TYR A 40 -15.27 -1.66 4.49
C TYR A 40 -14.92 -0.45 3.60
N GLY A 41 -13.62 -0.19 3.40
CA GLY A 41 -13.14 0.95 2.62
C GLY A 41 -13.23 2.28 3.37
N ASN A 42 -13.37 2.26 4.70
CA ASN A 42 -13.23 3.46 5.52
C ASN A 42 -11.76 3.85 5.63
N VAL A 43 -11.46 5.13 5.47
CA VAL A 43 -10.10 5.65 5.59
C VAL A 43 -9.72 5.71 7.06
N LEU A 44 -8.74 4.89 7.44
CA LEU A 44 -8.13 4.90 8.76
C LEU A 44 -6.99 5.93 8.85
N MET A 45 -6.25 6.09 7.75
CA MET A 45 -5.21 7.12 7.62
C MET A 45 -5.04 7.52 6.15
N GLU A 46 -4.96 8.83 5.91
CA GLU A 46 -4.41 9.40 4.69
C GLU A 46 -3.50 10.55 5.09
N SER A 47 -2.24 10.53 4.64
CA SER A 47 -1.32 11.62 4.92
C SER A 47 -0.27 11.75 3.84
N PHE A 48 0.01 12.99 3.44
CA PHE A 48 1.29 13.33 2.83
C PHE A 48 2.40 13.31 3.88
N VAL A 49 3.63 13.10 3.44
CA VAL A 49 4.80 13.01 4.31
C VAL A 49 5.94 13.80 3.69
N ARG A 50 6.45 14.79 4.42
CA ARG A 50 7.59 15.58 3.94
C ARG A 50 8.90 15.11 4.53
N HIS A 51 9.93 15.20 3.71
CA HIS A 51 11.33 15.05 4.11
C HIS A 51 12.01 16.41 4.11
N HIS A 52 13.19 16.49 4.72
CA HIS A 52 14.00 17.71 4.62
C HIS A 52 14.29 18.02 3.13
N PRO A 53 14.04 19.24 2.62
CA PRO A 53 14.17 19.54 1.19
C PRO A 53 15.55 19.23 0.62
N ALA A 54 16.61 19.43 1.42
CA ALA A 54 17.97 19.07 1.00
C ALA A 54 18.12 17.56 0.71
N ASN A 55 17.28 16.67 1.24
CA ASN A 55 17.41 15.23 1.02
C ASN A 55 16.63 14.72 -0.20
N VAL A 56 15.71 15.52 -0.75
CA VAL A 56 14.87 15.12 -1.89
C VAL A 56 15.64 15.31 -3.19
N VAL A 57 15.79 14.23 -3.96
CA VAL A 57 16.48 14.23 -5.26
C VAL A 57 15.47 14.28 -6.40
N ASN A 58 14.40 13.49 -6.32
CA ASN A 58 13.40 13.41 -7.36
C ASN A 58 12.04 13.00 -6.77
N TYR A 59 11.00 13.78 -7.07
CA TYR A 59 9.64 13.46 -6.63
C TYR A 59 9.01 12.29 -7.41
N VAL A 60 9.64 11.85 -8.51
CA VAL A 60 9.17 10.78 -9.41
C VAL A 60 7.71 10.93 -9.83
N THR A 61 7.26 12.19 -9.97
CA THR A 61 5.85 12.60 -10.15
C THR A 61 5.11 11.87 -11.27
N ARG A 62 5.80 11.49 -12.35
CA ARG A 62 5.19 10.70 -13.43
C ARG A 62 4.64 9.35 -12.95
N LYS A 63 5.28 8.75 -11.95
CA LYS A 63 4.84 7.50 -11.33
C LYS A 63 3.98 7.79 -10.11
N SER A 64 4.50 8.58 -9.17
CA SER A 64 3.90 8.76 -7.84
C SER A 64 2.79 9.80 -7.76
N GLY A 65 2.65 10.68 -8.76
CA GLY A 65 1.75 11.84 -8.70
C GLY A 65 2.17 12.96 -7.76
N ILE A 66 3.12 12.70 -6.86
CA ILE A 66 3.53 13.65 -5.83
C ILE A 66 4.23 14.85 -6.45
N ARG A 67 3.75 16.04 -6.10
CA ARG A 67 4.34 17.33 -6.44
C ARG A 67 4.96 17.95 -5.18
N PRO A 68 5.98 18.81 -5.31
CA PRO A 68 6.54 19.53 -4.18
C PRO A 68 5.50 20.28 -3.35
N GLN A 69 4.48 20.84 -4.01
CA GLN A 69 3.40 21.59 -3.37
C GLN A 69 2.54 20.71 -2.46
N ASP A 70 2.37 19.43 -2.78
CA ASP A 70 1.56 18.50 -1.98
C ASP A 70 2.19 18.22 -0.61
N LEU A 71 3.51 18.41 -0.49
CA LEU A 71 4.26 18.16 0.75
C LEU A 71 4.42 19.41 1.63
N VAL A 72 3.92 20.57 1.19
CA VAL A 72 4.00 21.81 1.96
C VAL A 72 3.09 21.71 3.18
N GLY A 73 3.66 21.86 4.38
CA GLY A 73 2.92 21.76 5.63
C GLY A 73 2.56 20.33 6.05
N ALA A 74 2.92 19.31 5.26
CA ALA A 74 2.74 17.92 5.63
C ALA A 74 3.55 17.56 6.90
N PRO A 75 3.12 16.56 7.68
CA PRO A 75 3.93 16.05 8.79
C PRO A 75 5.26 15.49 8.28
N THR A 76 6.29 15.55 9.13
CA THR A 76 7.55 14.89 8.82
C THR A 76 7.43 13.38 8.97
N TYR A 77 8.35 12.65 8.34
CA TYR A 77 8.42 11.19 8.49
C TYR A 77 8.46 10.76 9.97
N GLU A 78 9.23 11.45 10.80
CA GLU A 78 9.37 11.16 12.23
C GLU A 78 8.07 11.37 13.02
N GLN A 79 7.20 12.27 12.55
CA GLN A 79 5.91 12.54 13.19
C GLN A 79 4.86 11.49 12.84
N ILE A 80 4.85 11.02 11.60
CA ILE A 80 3.80 10.13 11.08
C ILE A 80 4.11 8.65 11.27
N GLN A 81 5.40 8.26 11.20
CA GLN A 81 5.79 6.85 11.25
C GLN A 81 5.32 6.10 12.51
N PRO A 82 5.40 6.67 13.72
CA PRO A 82 4.89 6.00 14.92
C PRO A 82 3.38 5.75 14.85
N GLN A 83 2.63 6.67 14.24
CA GLN A 83 1.18 6.55 14.08
C GLN A 83 0.83 5.43 13.07
N ILE A 84 1.61 5.32 11.98
CA ILE A 84 1.46 4.24 11.01
C ILE A 84 1.70 2.89 11.69
N ILE A 85 2.82 2.76 12.41
CA ILE A 85 3.18 1.51 13.10
C ILE A 85 2.10 1.09 14.09
N GLU A 86 1.60 2.03 14.90
CA GLU A 86 0.55 1.71 15.87
C GLU A 86 -0.74 1.25 15.18
N LEU A 87 -1.09 1.85 14.04
CA LEU A 87 -2.31 1.52 13.32
C LEU A 87 -2.27 0.12 12.66
N ILE A 88 -1.10 -0.30 12.19
CA ILE A 88 -0.89 -1.62 11.55
C ILE A 88 -0.43 -2.70 12.54
N LYS A 89 -0.18 -2.33 13.80
CA LYS A 89 0.25 -3.26 14.84
C LYS A 89 -0.81 -4.33 15.07
N ASP A 90 -0.36 -5.59 15.11
CA ASP A 90 -1.21 -6.77 15.28
C ASP A 90 -2.36 -6.87 14.25
N LYS A 91 -2.20 -6.22 13.09
CA LYS A 91 -3.09 -6.30 11.93
C LYS A 91 -2.54 -7.23 10.85
N ILE A 92 -3.45 -7.79 10.06
CA ILE A 92 -3.14 -8.47 8.82
C ILE A 92 -3.16 -7.40 7.72
N ILE A 93 -2.01 -7.16 7.12
CA ILE A 93 -1.84 -6.13 6.10
C ILE A 93 -2.05 -6.76 4.73
N ILE A 94 -2.88 -6.11 3.92
CA ILE A 94 -3.14 -6.47 2.53
C ILE A 94 -2.58 -5.36 1.64
N GLY A 95 -1.90 -5.74 0.57
CA GLY A 95 -1.36 -4.77 -0.39
C GLY A 95 -0.80 -5.43 -1.63
N HIS A 96 0.02 -4.68 -2.36
CA HIS A 96 0.63 -5.13 -3.61
C HIS A 96 2.11 -4.79 -3.61
N THR A 97 2.98 -5.81 -3.62
CA THR A 97 4.43 -5.63 -3.43
C THR A 97 4.79 -4.95 -2.11
N LEU A 98 4.19 -5.44 -1.02
CA LEU A 98 4.24 -4.85 0.34
C LEU A 98 5.67 -4.62 0.87
N PHE A 99 6.66 -5.33 0.34
CA PHE A 99 8.06 -5.11 0.70
C PHE A 99 8.54 -3.69 0.37
N ASN A 100 7.99 -3.05 -0.68
CA ASN A 100 8.31 -1.67 -1.03
C ASN A 100 7.74 -0.70 0.02
N ASP A 101 6.47 -0.87 0.39
CA ASP A 101 5.78 -0.04 1.39
C ASP A 101 6.43 -0.17 2.76
N LEU A 102 6.65 -1.41 3.22
CA LEU A 102 7.25 -1.69 4.52
C LEU A 102 8.70 -1.19 4.61
N ALA A 103 9.44 -1.19 3.49
CA ALA A 103 10.79 -0.63 3.43
C ALA A 103 10.80 0.89 3.65
N VAL A 104 9.87 1.64 3.02
CA VAL A 104 9.80 3.11 3.21
C VAL A 104 9.15 3.53 4.53
N ILE A 105 8.32 2.68 5.13
CA ILE A 105 7.82 2.84 6.51
C ILE A 105 8.91 2.51 7.55
N GLY A 106 9.94 1.75 7.14
CA GLY A 106 10.99 1.28 8.05
C GLY A 106 10.47 0.27 9.07
N HIS A 107 9.51 -0.57 8.68
CA HIS A 107 8.86 -1.55 9.56
C HIS A 107 8.98 -2.97 9.01
N ARG A 108 9.28 -3.93 9.88
CA ARG A 108 9.25 -5.36 9.53
C ARG A 108 7.97 -5.98 10.08
N HIS A 109 7.05 -6.32 9.18
CA HIS A 109 5.83 -7.05 9.54
C HIS A 109 6.04 -8.56 9.53
N GLN A 110 5.25 -9.29 10.33
CA GLN A 110 5.26 -10.76 10.33
C GLN A 110 4.71 -11.28 9.00
N TYR A 111 5.42 -12.22 8.38
CA TYR A 111 5.05 -12.75 7.06
C TYR A 111 3.66 -13.40 7.06
N GLU A 112 3.31 -14.10 8.15
CA GLU A 112 2.03 -14.76 8.36
C GLU A 112 0.86 -13.76 8.45
N MET A 113 1.17 -12.49 8.75
CA MET A 113 0.25 -11.37 8.86
C MET A 113 0.26 -10.47 7.61
N MET A 114 0.83 -10.94 6.50
CA MET A 114 0.83 -10.23 5.22
C MET A 114 0.03 -10.99 4.17
N ARG A 115 -0.74 -10.27 3.36
CA ARG A 115 -1.41 -10.80 2.15
C ARG A 115 -1.01 -9.92 0.97
N ASP A 116 0.03 -10.36 0.26
CA ASP A 116 0.54 -9.65 -0.90
C ASP A 116 -0.08 -10.19 -2.18
N THR A 117 -0.89 -9.35 -2.83
CA THR A 117 -1.58 -9.70 -4.08
C THR A 117 -0.62 -9.98 -5.24
N ALA A 118 0.59 -9.39 -5.22
CA ALA A 118 1.60 -9.62 -6.25
C ALA A 118 2.28 -11.00 -6.13
N LEU A 119 2.27 -11.59 -4.93
CA LEU A 119 2.88 -12.89 -4.64
C LEU A 119 1.87 -14.04 -4.68
N TYR A 120 0.57 -13.76 -4.56
CA TYR A 120 -0.47 -14.77 -4.46
C TYR A 120 -0.67 -15.53 -5.78
N TYR A 121 -0.29 -16.82 -5.80
CA TYR A 121 -0.26 -17.66 -7.02
C TYR A 121 -1.57 -17.68 -7.82
N PRO A 122 -2.77 -17.79 -7.21
CA PRO A 122 -4.02 -17.76 -7.97
C PRO A 122 -4.19 -16.48 -8.78
N LEU A 123 -3.92 -15.31 -8.19
CA LEU A 123 -3.99 -14.02 -8.89
C LEU A 123 -2.94 -13.93 -10.00
N ARG A 124 -1.72 -14.38 -9.74
CA ARG A 124 -0.64 -14.42 -10.74
C ARG A 124 -1.01 -15.28 -11.96
N ASN A 125 -1.67 -16.41 -11.72
CA ASN A 125 -2.11 -17.32 -12.78
C ASN A 125 -3.22 -16.71 -13.65
N LEU A 126 -4.12 -15.89 -13.10
CA LEU A 126 -5.16 -15.19 -13.88
C LEU A 126 -4.58 -14.27 -14.96
N VAL A 127 -3.34 -13.83 -14.80
CA VAL A 127 -2.67 -12.90 -15.70
C VAL A 127 -1.40 -13.49 -16.32
N ASP A 128 -1.28 -14.81 -16.33
CA ASP A 128 -0.17 -15.56 -16.93
C ASP A 128 1.24 -15.17 -16.44
N VAL A 129 1.36 -14.75 -15.17
CA VAL A 129 2.68 -14.48 -14.56
C VAL A 129 3.13 -15.68 -13.75
N ARG A 130 3.96 -16.54 -14.35
CA ARG A 130 4.41 -17.81 -13.73
C ARG A 130 5.87 -17.80 -13.29
N ASN A 131 6.69 -16.90 -13.82
CA ASN A 131 8.12 -16.85 -13.54
C ASN A 131 8.39 -16.24 -12.15
N GLU A 132 9.30 -16.85 -11.40
CA GLU A 132 9.82 -16.27 -10.16
C GLU A 132 10.55 -14.94 -10.44
N GLY A 133 10.50 -14.03 -9.47
CA GLY A 133 11.05 -12.67 -9.63
C GLY A 133 10.27 -11.73 -10.56
N VAL A 134 9.19 -12.22 -11.19
CA VAL A 134 8.28 -11.38 -11.98
C VAL A 134 6.97 -11.22 -11.23
N TRP A 135 6.59 -9.95 -11.00
CA TRP A 135 5.36 -9.58 -10.33
C TRP A 135 4.37 -8.99 -11.33
N PRO A 136 3.10 -9.43 -11.33
CA PRO A 136 2.08 -8.79 -12.15
C PRO A 136 1.86 -7.36 -11.65
N SER A 137 1.57 -6.42 -12.54
CA SER A 137 1.14 -5.10 -12.09
C SER A 137 -0.27 -5.18 -11.49
N LEU A 138 -0.51 -4.39 -10.44
CA LEU A 138 -1.84 -4.25 -9.86
C LEU A 138 -2.90 -3.92 -10.93
N ARG A 139 -2.55 -3.05 -11.88
CA ARG A 139 -3.39 -2.71 -13.04
C ARG A 139 -3.86 -3.95 -13.81
N LYS A 140 -2.95 -4.89 -14.09
CA LYS A 140 -3.26 -6.12 -14.83
C LYS A 140 -4.13 -7.06 -14.02
N LEU A 141 -3.80 -7.25 -12.74
CA LEU A 141 -4.60 -8.09 -11.83
C LEU A 141 -6.01 -7.56 -11.70
N ALA A 142 -6.13 -6.27 -11.46
CA ALA A 142 -7.38 -5.68 -11.11
C ALA A 142 -8.28 -5.57 -12.36
N ALA A 143 -7.73 -5.44 -13.58
CA ALA A 143 -8.48 -5.62 -14.82
C ALA A 143 -9.02 -7.05 -14.99
N ALA A 144 -8.22 -8.06 -14.63
CA ALA A 144 -8.63 -9.47 -14.73
C ALA A 144 -9.66 -9.88 -13.68
N VAL A 145 -9.58 -9.34 -12.46
CA VAL A 145 -10.44 -9.71 -11.33
C VAL A 145 -11.71 -8.87 -11.28
N LEU A 146 -11.58 -7.56 -11.48
CA LEU A 146 -12.68 -6.61 -11.28
C LEU A 146 -13.37 -6.20 -12.58
N ASN A 147 -12.86 -6.66 -13.74
CA ASN A 147 -13.36 -6.30 -15.07
C ASN A 147 -13.42 -4.77 -15.29
N GLU A 148 -12.45 -4.05 -14.73
CA GLU A 148 -12.34 -2.60 -14.83
C GLU A 148 -11.03 -2.19 -15.51
N ASP A 149 -11.12 -1.36 -16.55
CA ASP A 149 -9.95 -0.74 -17.17
C ASP A 149 -9.36 0.32 -16.26
N MET A 150 -8.18 0.04 -15.71
CA MET A 150 -7.53 0.94 -14.77
C MET A 150 -6.62 1.90 -15.51
N HIS A 151 -7.06 3.16 -15.49
CA HIS A 151 -6.38 4.36 -15.96
C HIS A 151 -6.15 4.45 -17.47
N ALA A 152 -6.58 5.56 -18.07
CA ALA A 152 -6.05 6.03 -19.34
C ALA A 152 -4.52 6.21 -19.19
N VAL A 153 -3.76 5.79 -20.21
CA VAL A 153 -2.30 5.92 -20.25
C VAL A 153 -1.87 7.34 -19.85
N GLY A 154 -1.18 7.50 -18.72
CA GLY A 154 -0.57 8.79 -18.32
C GLY A 154 -1.06 9.46 -17.03
N THR A 155 -2.00 8.86 -16.28
CA THR A 155 -2.40 9.39 -14.96
C THR A 155 -1.54 8.85 -13.83
N ALA A 156 -1.26 9.67 -12.82
CA ALA A 156 -0.48 9.31 -11.65
C ALA A 156 -1.19 8.30 -10.72
N HIS A 157 -0.41 7.57 -9.91
CA HIS A 157 -0.93 6.71 -8.85
C HIS A 157 -1.52 7.55 -7.69
N ASP A 158 -2.61 7.05 -7.09
CA ASP A 158 -3.22 7.62 -5.87
C ASP A 158 -3.56 6.46 -4.91
N PRO A 159 -2.96 6.42 -3.70
CA PRO A 159 -3.18 5.36 -2.71
C PRO A 159 -4.64 5.15 -2.32
N LEU A 160 -5.45 6.21 -2.36
CA LEU A 160 -6.89 6.11 -2.08
C LEU A 160 -7.74 5.86 -3.32
N HIS A 161 -7.21 6.00 -4.54
CA HIS A 161 -7.92 5.50 -5.72
C HIS A 161 -7.92 3.96 -5.76
N PHE A 162 -6.97 3.33 -5.07
CA PHE A 162 -6.91 1.87 -4.88
C PHE A 162 -7.86 1.33 -3.78
N ARG A 163 -8.72 2.20 -3.20
CA ARG A 163 -9.66 1.97 -2.07
C ARG A 163 -10.57 0.74 -2.13
N TRP A 164 -10.66 0.02 -3.25
CA TRP A 164 -11.56 -1.13 -3.42
C TRP A 164 -10.90 -2.41 -3.95
N LYS A 165 -9.61 -2.39 -4.30
CA LYS A 165 -9.08 -3.37 -5.29
C LYS A 165 -8.09 -4.41 -4.77
N THR A 166 -7.75 -4.36 -3.49
CA THR A 166 -6.94 -5.38 -2.79
C THR A 166 -7.77 -6.35 -1.96
N LEU A 167 -9.08 -6.08 -1.81
CA LEU A 167 -10.02 -6.83 -0.97
C LEU A 167 -11.09 -7.61 -1.76
N GLY A 168 -11.04 -7.58 -3.09
CA GLY A 168 -11.91 -8.35 -3.99
C GLY A 168 -11.16 -9.49 -4.65
#